data_AF-A0A9D6HDM7-F1
#
_entry.id   AF-A0A9D6HDM7-F1
#
_cell.length_a   1.000
_cell.length_b   1.000
_cell.length_c   1.000
_cell.angle_alpha   90.00
_cell.angle_beta   90.00
_cell.angle_gamma   90.00
#
_symmetry.space_group_name_H-M   'P 1'
#
loop_
_entity.id
_entity.type
_entity.pdbx_description
1 polymer ?
#
loop_
_entity_poly.entity_id
_entity_poly.type
_entity_poly.pdbx_seq_one_letter_code
_entity_poly.pdbx_strand_id
1 'polypeptide(L)'
;MAATLETKRIAHQLVDQLDPGQLEAVIQLLELLVRSEPETLTDVDRQAVATSREHFSLHPDGGVPFEETAQELGFTMEEVRGGER
;
A
#
# COMPACT_ATOMS: atom_id res chain seq x y z
N MET A 1 -24.31 -7.79 7.72
CA MET A 1 -23.16 -8.38 8.43
C MET A 1 -23.29 -9.89 8.65
N ALA A 2 -24.40 -10.41 9.19
CA ALA A 2 -24.58 -11.86 9.38
C ALA A 2 -24.49 -12.69 8.09
N ALA A 3 -25.07 -12.21 6.98
CA ALA A 3 -25.00 -12.89 5.68
C ALA A 3 -23.55 -13.05 5.17
N THR A 4 -22.68 -12.07 5.41
CA THR A 4 -21.28 -12.09 4.98
C THR A 4 -20.45 -13.11 5.78
N LEU A 5 -20.75 -13.28 7.07
CA LEU A 5 -20.10 -14.28 7.92
C LEU A 5 -20.48 -15.71 7.48
N GLU A 6 -21.75 -15.93 7.15
CA GLU A 6 -22.22 -17.23 6.65
C GLU A 6 -21.60 -17.58 5.29
N THR A 7 -21.48 -16.61 4.38
CA THR A 7 -20.77 -16.82 3.10
C THR A 7 -19.30 -17.17 3.31
N LYS A 8 -18.60 -16.52 4.26
CA LYS A 8 -17.20 -16.86 4.58
C LYS A 8 -17.08 -18.27 5.14
N ARG A 9 -17.99 -18.68 6.02
CA ARG A 9 -18.01 -20.02 6.60
C ARG A 9 -18.17 -21.10 5.52
N ILE A 10 -19.08 -20.89 4.58
CA ILE A 10 -19.29 -21.79 3.44
C ILE A 10 -18.03 -21.86 2.56
N ALA A 11 -17.38 -20.72 2.29
CA ALA A 11 -16.15 -20.69 1.51
C ALA A 11 -15.04 -21.52 2.16
N HIS A 12 -14.84 -21.41 3.47
CA HIS A 12 -13.87 -22.24 4.20
C HIS A 12 -14.18 -23.74 4.09
N GLN A 13 -15.45 -24.14 4.22
CA GLN A 13 -15.85 -25.54 4.07
C GLN A 13 -15.60 -26.11 2.67
N LEU A 14 -15.69 -25.28 1.63
CA LEU A 14 -15.37 -25.69 0.26
C LEU A 14 -13.87 -25.82 0.04
N VAL A 15 -13.09 -24.90 0.62
CA VAL A 15 -11.61 -24.93 0.56
C VAL A 15 -11.06 -26.22 1.21
N ASP A 16 -11.66 -26.66 2.32
CA ASP A 16 -11.24 -27.90 3.03
C ASP A 16 -11.45 -29.19 2.20
N GLN A 17 -12.23 -29.14 1.11
CA GLN A 17 -12.53 -30.29 0.25
C GLN A 17 -11.64 -30.36 -1.00
N LEU A 18 -10.80 -29.35 -1.24
CA LEU A 18 -9.96 -29.28 -2.43
C LEU A 18 -8.73 -30.18 -2.31
N ASP A 19 -8.34 -30.80 -3.43
CA ASP A 19 -7.02 -31.42 -3.52
C ASP A 19 -5.90 -30.35 -3.63
N PRO A 20 -4.62 -30.71 -3.42
CA PRO A 20 -3.53 -29.74 -3.44
C PRO A 20 -3.42 -28.92 -4.73
N GLY A 21 -3.68 -29.51 -5.90
CA GLY A 21 -3.60 -28.80 -7.18
C GLY A 21 -4.79 -27.86 -7.39
N GLN A 22 -5.98 -28.27 -6.96
CA GLN A 22 -7.16 -27.41 -6.95
C GLN A 22 -7.01 -26.23 -6.00
N LEU A 23 -6.43 -26.47 -4.82
CA LEU A 23 -6.17 -25.43 -3.83
C LEU A 23 -5.17 -24.40 -4.37
N GLU A 24 -4.10 -24.85 -5.04
CA GLU A 24 -3.12 -23.96 -5.67
C GLU A 24 -3.76 -23.05 -6.73
N ALA A 25 -4.64 -23.59 -7.58
CA ALA A 25 -5.37 -22.80 -8.57
C ALA A 25 -6.31 -21.76 -7.91
N VAL A 26 -6.98 -22.12 -6.82
CA VAL A 26 -7.83 -21.19 -6.06
C VAL A 26 -7.02 -20.09 -5.40
N ILE A 27 -5.83 -20.39 -4.86
CA ILE A 27 -4.92 -19.37 -4.31
C ILE A 27 -4.55 -18.36 -5.39
N GLN A 28 -4.12 -18.81 -6.57
CA GLN A 28 -3.77 -17.90 -7.68
C GLN A 28 -4.94 -17.01 -8.10
N LEU A 29 -6.16 -17.57 -8.14
CA LEU A 29 -7.36 -16.79 -8.42
C LEU A 29 -7.64 -15.76 -7.31
N LEU A 30 -7.53 -16.16 -6.05
CA LEU A 30 -7.75 -15.25 -4.93
C LEU A 30 -6.72 -14.12 -4.92
N GLU A 31 -5.45 -14.41 -5.18
CA GLU A 31 -4.39 -13.41 -5.33
C GLU A 31 -4.72 -12.38 -6.41
N LEU A 32 -5.27 -12.82 -7.54
CA LEU A 32 -5.74 -11.91 -8.60
C LEU A 32 -6.92 -11.04 -8.12
N LEU A 33 -7.87 -11.61 -7.37
CA LEU A 33 -9.05 -10.89 -6.90
C LEU A 33 -8.77 -9.95 -5.71
N VAL A 34 -7.79 -10.28 -4.86
CA VAL A 34 -7.42 -9.45 -3.70
C VAL A 34 -6.36 -8.41 -4.02
N ARG A 35 -5.63 -8.58 -5.13
CA ARG A 35 -4.70 -7.56 -5.63
C ARG A 35 -5.53 -6.32 -5.96
N SER A 36 -5.48 -5.34 -5.06
CA SER A 36 -5.90 -3.99 -5.39
C SER A 36 -5.00 -3.54 -6.53
N GLU A 37 -5.59 -3.14 -7.65
CA GLU A 37 -4.83 -2.48 -8.70
C GLU A 37 -4.06 -1.34 -8.03
N PRO A 38 -2.73 -1.23 -8.26
CA PRO A 38 -2.01 -0.07 -7.76
C PRO A 38 -2.75 1.16 -8.26
N GLU A 39 -3.06 2.08 -7.35
CA GLU A 39 -3.77 3.30 -7.71
C GLU A 39 -3.01 3.97 -8.85
N THR A 40 -3.59 3.95 -10.04
CA THR A 40 -2.98 4.58 -11.20
C THR A 40 -3.01 6.07 -10.96
N LEU A 41 -1.84 6.70 -10.87
CA LEU A 41 -1.75 8.15 -10.75
C LEU A 41 -2.61 8.80 -11.83
N THR A 42 -3.62 9.53 -11.38
CA THR A 42 -4.49 10.30 -12.26
C THR A 42 -3.74 11.50 -12.80
N ASP A 43 -4.31 12.18 -13.80
CA ASP A 43 -3.76 13.44 -14.30
C ASP A 43 -3.76 14.51 -13.20
N VAL A 44 -4.73 14.45 -12.28
CA VAL A 44 -4.82 15.34 -11.11
C VAL A 44 -3.65 15.10 -10.16
N ASP A 45 -3.33 13.85 -9.84
CA ASP A 45 -2.21 13.50 -8.96
C ASP A 45 -0.88 13.97 -9.57
N ARG A 46 -0.70 13.75 -10.88
CA ARG A 46 0.50 14.20 -11.59
C ARG A 46 0.62 15.72 -11.59
N GLN A 47 -0.49 16.44 -11.77
CA GLN A 47 -0.49 17.89 -11.70
C GLN A 47 -0.20 18.39 -10.28
N ALA A 48 -0.78 17.78 -9.25
CA ALA A 48 -0.53 18.15 -7.86
C ALA A 48 0.96 17.99 -7.49
N VAL A 49 1.59 16.89 -7.92
CA VAL A 49 3.03 16.68 -7.75
C VAL A 49 3.85 17.73 -8.51
N ALA A 50 3.47 18.05 -9.75
CA ALA A 50 4.17 19.06 -10.56
C ALA A 50 4.11 20.45 -9.90
N THR A 51 2.92 20.87 -9.46
CA THR A 51 2.70 22.15 -8.77
C THR A 51 3.49 22.20 -7.44
N SER A 52 3.50 21.11 -6.67
CA SER A 52 4.28 21.03 -5.44
C SER A 52 5.78 21.19 -5.70
N ARG A 53 6.31 20.49 -6.71
CA ARG A 53 7.72 20.60 -7.10
C ARG A 53 8.09 22.00 -7.57
N GLU A 54 7.24 22.64 -8.39
CA GLU A 54 7.45 24.01 -8.83
C GLU A 54 7.47 24.99 -7.64
N HIS A 55 6.52 24.85 -6.71
CA HIS A 55 6.46 25.68 -5.52
C HIS A 55 7.77 25.63 -4.70
N PHE A 56 8.29 24.44 -4.42
CA PHE A 56 9.56 24.29 -3.68
C PHE A 56 10.79 24.68 -4.50
N SER A 57 10.74 24.59 -5.83
CA SER A 57 11.82 25.13 -6.67
C SER A 57 11.89 26.66 -6.61
N LEU A 58 10.76 27.34 -6.45
CA LEU A 58 10.69 28.80 -6.32
C LEU A 58 10.94 29.28 -4.88
N HIS A 59 10.67 28.43 -3.89
CA HIS A 59 10.78 28.72 -2.46
C HIS A 59 11.68 27.70 -1.76
N PRO A 60 13.02 27.79 -1.93
CA PRO A 60 13.96 26.81 -1.39
C PRO A 60 13.92 26.73 0.15
N ASP A 61 13.62 27.85 0.83
CA ASP A 61 13.47 27.93 2.28
C ASP A 61 12.00 27.74 2.74
N GLY A 62 11.09 27.41 1.82
CA GLY A 62 9.65 27.32 2.08
C GLY A 62 9.17 25.97 2.63
N GLY A 63 10.08 25.04 2.89
CA GLY A 63 9.79 23.71 3.43
C GLY A 63 10.41 23.48 4.80
N VAL A 64 9.93 22.45 5.50
CA VAL A 64 10.60 21.92 6.70
C VAL A 64 11.71 20.97 6.25
N PRO A 65 12.95 21.11 6.76
CA PRO A 65 14.00 20.15 6.51
C PRO A 65 13.56 18.74 6.89
N PHE A 66 13.86 17.76 6.04
CA PHE A 66 13.42 16.39 6.25
C PHE A 66 13.94 15.80 7.57
N GLU A 67 15.17 16.17 7.95
CA GLU A 67 15.80 15.80 9.21
C GLU A 67 15.02 16.29 10.44
N GLU A 68 14.47 17.50 10.37
CA GLU A 68 13.67 18.10 11.45
C GLU A 68 12.35 17.34 11.59
N THR A 69 11.66 17.06 10.48
CA THR A 69 10.44 16.24 10.49
C THR A 69 10.69 14.83 11.03
N ALA A 70 11.80 14.19 10.64
CA ALA A 70 12.15 12.86 11.15
C ALA A 70 12.35 12.87 12.66
N GLN A 71 13.05 13.89 13.18
CA GLN A 71 13.28 14.08 14.61
C GLN A 71 11.97 14.32 15.37
N GLU A 72 11.08 15.17 14.86
CA GLU A 72 9.77 15.44 15.48
C GLU A 72 8.90 14.18 15.57
N LEU A 73 9.02 13.29 14.60
CA LEU A 73 8.32 12.00 14.58
C LEU A 73 9.01 10.91 15.42
N GLY A 74 10.13 11.22 16.07
CA GLY A 74 10.86 10.32 16.95
C GLY A 74 11.79 9.34 16.24
N PHE A 75 12.16 9.63 14.98
CA PHE A 75 13.08 8.81 14.21
C PHE A 75 14.47 9.43 14.14
N THR A 76 15.48 8.56 14.17
CA THR A 76 16.85 8.91 13.78
C THR A 76 17.02 8.80 12.26
N MET A 77 17.97 9.56 11.70
CA MET A 77 18.27 9.47 10.27
C MET A 77 18.85 8.11 9.84
N GLU A 78 19.38 7.33 10.79
CA GLU A 78 19.84 5.96 10.57
C GLU A 78 18.66 5.00 10.36
N GLU A 79 17.61 5.11 11.18
CA GLU A 79 16.36 4.34 11.01
C GLU A 79 15.67 4.68 9.69
N VAL A 80 15.66 5.96 9.31
CA VAL A 80 15.04 6.42 8.06
C VAL A 80 15.76 5.92 6.81
N ARG A 81 17.10 5.84 6.86
CA ARG A 81 17.91 5.34 5.74
C ARG A 81 17.84 3.82 5.59
N GLY A 82 17.08 3.15 6.47
CA GLY A 82 16.91 1.71 6.45
C GLY A 82 18.18 1.01 6.88
N GLY A 83 18.58 1.21 8.14
CA GLY A 83 19.72 0.57 8.80
C GLY A 83 20.06 -0.80 8.21
N GLU A 84 21.31 -0.91 7.75
CA GLU A 84 21.96 -2.01 7.03
C GLU A 84 21.12 -3.29 6.87
N ARG A 85 20.71 -3.59 5.63
CA ARG A 85 20.36 -4.95 5.18
C ARG A 85 21.44 -5.49 4.26
#